data_AF-A0A2G4H4Z0-F1
#
_entry.id   AF-A0A2G4H4Z0-F1
#
_cell.length_a   1.000
_cell.length_b   1.000
_cell.length_c   1.000
_cell.angle_alpha   90.00
_cell.angle_beta   90.00
_cell.angle_gamma   90.00
#
_symmetry.space_group_name_H-M   'P 1'
#
loop_
_entity.id
_entity.type
_entity.pdbx_description
1 polymer ?
#
loop_
_entity_poly.entity_id
_entity_poly.type
_entity_poly.pdbx_seq_one_letter_code
_entity_poly.pdbx_strand_id
1 'polypeptide(L)'
;MSAFSDPRWFDRAAVVERDEVLCRAVPQPDGSLIRAAETQSGATLDVVTFRIVEGALAGHHAGLLIWPPRSASDLERTLGPLASTPDREELERRLADVTVRCRVETSPFGDLEVRKVLAVVEEHPLPEAAGPIPPTIRPDLLPAAPSEPPATRVHMIRTPEEVQEAVALLEGVAVVGFDIETTCTRLPPEQREDRGAFEPWNGTVRLVQIGILGPDGKALALVIDCWEVDPGPVLRLLADGRLVLSHNAKFEQAWIKYRWNIEIAELLDTCAWWSVIAGHLNAAGFEHGLADAKLVTLAERFLHAELDKTFQASDWAAEELSEGQLTYAGEDATILLPLAYLLEQIGEELGCAEQARMASRAGARRAAISTHYAADRHPDERAEALDMIRDASSVENLGEVGAILRRLVLSAASRQTVGAAYVARRSELSA
;
A
#
# COMPACT_ATOMS: atom_id res chain seq x y z
N MET A 1 26.77 -26.04 8.69
CA MET A 1 25.62 -25.33 9.29
C MET A 1 25.55 -24.00 8.58
N SER A 2 24.85 -23.98 7.44
CA SER A 2 24.87 -22.88 6.45
C SER A 2 23.60 -22.03 6.58
N ALA A 3 23.79 -20.71 6.49
CA ALA A 3 22.81 -19.67 6.77
C ALA A 3 21.83 -19.36 5.60
N PHE A 4 21.38 -20.37 4.86
CA PHE A 4 20.49 -20.17 3.69
C PHE A 4 19.40 -21.24 3.60
N SER A 5 18.60 -21.35 4.66
CA SER A 5 17.47 -22.28 4.76
C SER A 5 16.13 -21.57 4.94
N ASP A 6 15.98 -20.32 4.50
CA ASP A 6 14.86 -19.51 4.97
C ASP A 6 13.58 -19.59 4.10
N PRO A 7 12.48 -20.18 4.61
CA PRO A 7 11.25 -20.44 3.84
C PRO A 7 10.34 -19.22 3.66
N ARG A 8 10.81 -18.00 3.97
CA ARG A 8 9.98 -16.91 4.49
C ARG A 8 9.16 -16.08 3.51
N TRP A 9 9.16 -16.38 2.22
CA TRP A 9 8.09 -15.82 1.38
C TRP A 9 6.71 -16.36 1.79
N PHE A 10 6.67 -17.51 2.48
CA PHE A 10 5.44 -18.14 2.97
C PHE A 10 5.72 -19.12 4.12
N ASP A 11 6.14 -18.66 5.31
CA ASP A 11 5.84 -19.46 6.51
C ASP A 11 5.60 -18.59 7.75
N ARG A 12 4.36 -18.71 8.27
CA ARG A 12 3.83 -18.25 9.57
C ARG A 12 3.57 -16.77 9.82
N ALA A 13 2.78 -16.16 8.95
CA ALA A 13 1.47 -15.70 9.42
C ALA A 13 0.43 -16.60 8.76
N ALA A 14 0.02 -17.63 9.51
CA ALA A 14 -0.88 -18.67 9.06
C ALA A 14 -2.15 -18.08 8.47
N VAL A 15 -2.55 -18.53 7.27
CA VAL A 15 -3.89 -19.08 6.95
C VAL A 15 -3.74 -19.92 5.67
N VAL A 16 -3.12 -21.10 5.82
CA VAL A 16 -3.45 -22.28 4.98
C VAL A 16 -4.62 -23.05 5.63
N GLU A 17 -5.08 -22.64 6.81
CA GLU A 17 -6.35 -23.10 7.33
C GLU A 17 -7.48 -22.39 6.59
N ARG A 18 -8.54 -23.13 6.27
CA ARG A 18 -9.78 -22.51 5.82
C ARG A 18 -10.48 -21.96 7.04
N ASP A 19 -10.15 -20.74 7.41
CA ASP A 19 -10.75 -20.13 8.58
C ASP A 19 -12.14 -19.62 8.24
N GLU A 20 -13.08 -19.98 9.11
CA GLU A 20 -14.43 -19.43 9.08
C GLU A 20 -14.42 -18.16 9.92
N VAL A 21 -14.44 -17.02 9.24
CA VAL A 21 -14.41 -15.69 9.83
C VAL A 21 -15.74 -14.98 9.60
N LEU A 22 -15.98 -13.93 10.38
CA LEU A 22 -17.08 -13.01 10.12
C LEU A 22 -16.56 -11.79 9.41
N CYS A 23 -17.26 -11.41 8.34
CA CYS A 23 -16.79 -10.47 7.34
C CYS A 23 -17.92 -9.47 7.04
N ARG A 24 -17.59 -8.20 6.83
CA ARG A 24 -18.56 -7.18 6.35
C ARG A 24 -18.01 -6.42 5.15
N ALA A 25 -18.86 -6.16 4.16
CA ALA A 25 -18.44 -5.49 2.94
C ALA A 25 -18.01 -4.04 3.23
N VAL A 26 -16.96 -3.59 2.53
CA VAL A 26 -16.36 -2.26 2.70
C VAL A 26 -16.77 -1.37 1.52
N PRO A 27 -17.41 -0.22 1.78
CA PRO A 27 -17.76 0.72 0.72
C PRO A 27 -16.51 1.33 0.09
N GLN A 28 -16.53 1.45 -1.22
CA GLN A 28 -15.56 2.17 -2.03
C GLN A 28 -15.73 3.69 -1.84
N PRO A 29 -14.77 4.52 -2.28
CA PRO A 29 -14.86 5.98 -2.16
C PRO A 29 -16.08 6.62 -2.85
N ASP A 30 -16.67 5.94 -3.84
CA ASP A 30 -17.90 6.38 -4.52
C ASP A 30 -19.18 5.84 -3.87
N GLY A 31 -19.06 5.13 -2.75
CA GLY A 31 -20.16 4.52 -2.01
C GLY A 31 -20.57 3.13 -2.51
N SER A 32 -20.01 2.64 -3.62
CA SER A 32 -20.32 1.29 -4.12
C SER A 32 -19.69 0.21 -3.25
N LEU A 33 -20.30 -0.97 -3.16
CA LEU A 33 -19.72 -2.16 -2.51
C LEU A 33 -19.16 -3.16 -3.52
N ILE A 34 -19.60 -3.06 -4.78
CA ILE A 34 -19.18 -3.93 -5.88
C ILE A 34 -18.44 -3.09 -6.90
N ARG A 35 -17.13 -3.32 -7.04
CA ARG A 35 -16.32 -2.71 -8.11
C ARG A 35 -16.16 -3.65 -9.29
N ALA A 36 -16.19 -3.11 -10.49
CA ALA A 36 -15.76 -3.83 -11.67
C ALA A 36 -14.22 -3.89 -11.71
N ALA A 37 -13.66 -5.05 -12.04
CA ALA A 37 -12.24 -5.24 -12.32
C ALA A 37 -12.09 -5.98 -13.65
N GLU A 38 -11.07 -5.63 -14.42
CA GLU A 38 -10.81 -6.30 -15.70
C GLU A 38 -9.75 -7.39 -15.50
N THR A 39 -10.04 -8.61 -15.95
CA THR A 39 -9.05 -9.69 -16.00
C THR A 39 -8.05 -9.42 -17.11
N GLN A 40 -6.91 -10.10 -17.03
CA GLN A 40 -5.92 -10.13 -18.10
C GLN A 40 -6.47 -10.64 -19.45
N SER A 41 -7.60 -11.36 -19.47
CA SER A 41 -8.26 -11.81 -20.69
C SER A 41 -9.23 -10.77 -21.27
N GLY A 42 -9.28 -9.55 -20.71
CA GLY A 42 -10.24 -8.50 -21.07
C GLY A 42 -11.66 -8.77 -20.58
N ALA A 43 -11.84 -9.71 -19.65
CA ALA A 43 -13.16 -10.01 -19.09
C ALA A 43 -13.39 -9.13 -17.86
N THR A 44 -14.55 -8.50 -17.77
CA THR A 44 -14.94 -7.77 -16.56
C THR A 44 -15.44 -8.75 -15.49
N LEU A 45 -14.99 -8.58 -14.26
CA LEU A 45 -15.43 -9.30 -13.08
C LEU A 45 -15.87 -8.32 -11.99
N ASP A 46 -16.74 -8.76 -11.10
CA ASP A 46 -17.17 -7.96 -9.96
C ASP A 46 -16.38 -8.37 -8.71
N VAL A 47 -15.96 -7.39 -7.91
CA VAL A 47 -15.16 -7.60 -6.71
C VAL A 47 -15.81 -6.91 -5.52
N VAL A 48 -15.88 -7.63 -4.40
CA VAL A 48 -16.29 -7.09 -3.11
C VAL A 48 -15.10 -7.17 -2.15
N THR A 49 -14.79 -6.07 -1.48
CA THR A 49 -13.81 -6.07 -0.39
C THR A 49 -14.55 -6.27 0.91
N PHE A 50 -14.13 -7.25 1.73
CA PHE A 50 -14.62 -7.46 3.08
C PHE A 50 -13.58 -7.03 4.11
N ARG A 51 -14.02 -6.50 5.25
CA ARG A 51 -13.23 -6.40 6.47
C ARG A 51 -13.64 -7.52 7.41
N ILE A 52 -12.66 -8.21 7.99
CA ILE A 52 -12.88 -9.25 8.98
C ILE A 52 -13.19 -8.59 10.31
N VAL A 53 -14.35 -8.90 10.89
CA VAL A 53 -14.87 -8.28 12.11
C VAL A 53 -14.71 -9.16 13.35
N GLU A 54 -14.47 -10.47 13.17
CA GLU A 54 -14.28 -11.41 14.28
C GLU A 54 -13.40 -12.59 13.86
N GLY A 55 -12.58 -13.09 14.80
CA GLY A 55 -11.64 -14.19 14.61
C GLY A 55 -10.17 -13.77 14.75
N ALA A 56 -9.24 -14.71 14.53
CA ALA A 56 -7.79 -14.45 14.64
C ALA A 56 -7.27 -13.40 13.62
N LEU A 57 -8.04 -13.14 12.57
CA LEU A 57 -7.75 -12.17 11.50
C LEU A 57 -8.57 -10.88 11.60
N ALA A 58 -9.18 -10.57 12.76
CA ALA A 58 -9.95 -9.34 12.94
C ALA A 58 -9.16 -8.09 12.50
N GLY A 59 -9.84 -7.17 11.83
CA GLY A 59 -9.25 -5.95 11.26
C GLY A 59 -8.67 -6.11 9.86
N HIS A 60 -8.34 -7.32 9.41
CA HIS A 60 -7.77 -7.56 8.09
C HIS A 60 -8.81 -7.47 6.97
N HIS A 61 -8.37 -7.20 5.74
CA HIS A 61 -9.23 -7.15 4.56
C HIS A 61 -9.11 -8.42 3.72
N ALA A 62 -10.24 -8.91 3.21
CA ALA A 62 -10.31 -10.06 2.31
C ALA A 62 -11.10 -9.72 1.04
N GLY A 63 -10.58 -10.10 -0.13
CA GLY A 63 -11.24 -9.88 -1.41
C GLY A 63 -12.14 -11.06 -1.80
N LEU A 64 -13.37 -10.77 -2.24
CA LEU A 64 -14.27 -11.74 -2.87
C LEU A 64 -14.36 -11.46 -4.37
N LEU A 65 -13.92 -12.41 -5.18
CA LEU A 65 -14.06 -12.36 -6.63
C LEU A 65 -15.39 -12.98 -7.05
N ILE A 66 -16.27 -12.16 -7.61
CA ILE A 66 -17.51 -12.56 -8.25
C ILE A 66 -17.17 -12.70 -9.74
N TRP A 67 -16.48 -13.80 -10.07
CA TRP A 67 -16.09 -14.18 -11.43
C TRP A 67 -17.26 -13.98 -12.42
N PRO A 68 -17.05 -13.58 -13.69
CA PRO A 68 -18.14 -13.47 -14.66
C PRO A 68 -18.83 -14.84 -14.78
N PRO A 69 -20.06 -14.97 -14.26
CA PRO A 69 -20.61 -16.26 -13.90
C PRO A 69 -20.70 -17.15 -15.14
N ARG A 70 -20.00 -18.29 -15.11
CA ARG A 70 -20.12 -19.29 -16.18
C ARG A 70 -21.42 -20.06 -16.07
N SER A 71 -22.04 -20.05 -14.88
CA SER A 71 -23.33 -20.66 -14.56
C SER A 71 -23.89 -20.12 -13.23
N ALA A 72 -25.19 -20.33 -12.98
CA ALA A 72 -25.81 -20.07 -11.67
C ALA A 72 -25.18 -20.91 -10.54
N SER A 73 -24.73 -22.13 -10.85
CA SER A 73 -24.08 -23.03 -9.88
C SER A 73 -22.72 -22.50 -9.41
N ASP A 74 -21.97 -21.82 -10.28
CA ASP A 74 -20.71 -21.17 -9.90
C ASP A 74 -20.92 -20.00 -8.95
N LEU A 75 -21.98 -19.21 -9.17
CA LEU A 75 -22.36 -18.14 -8.24
C LEU A 75 -22.77 -18.73 -6.90
N GLU A 76 -23.61 -19.76 -6.89
CA GLU A 76 -24.03 -20.44 -5.65
C GLU A 76 -22.84 -21.03 -4.88
N ARG A 77 -21.84 -21.57 -5.58
CA ARG A 77 -20.64 -22.10 -4.93
C ARG A 77 -19.83 -21.03 -4.20
N THR A 78 -19.78 -19.81 -4.73
CA THR A 78 -18.95 -18.70 -4.22
C THR A 78 -19.75 -17.79 -3.26
N LEU A 79 -20.92 -17.34 -3.67
CA LEU A 79 -21.80 -16.43 -2.95
C LEU A 79 -22.73 -17.14 -1.96
N GLY A 80 -22.89 -18.46 -2.07
CA GLY A 80 -23.73 -19.27 -1.17
C GLY A 80 -25.13 -18.65 -0.98
N PRO A 81 -25.51 -18.27 0.26
CA PRO A 81 -26.82 -17.67 0.55
C PRO A 81 -27.09 -16.35 -0.19
N LEU A 82 -26.05 -15.63 -0.61
CA LEU A 82 -26.17 -14.38 -1.39
C LEU A 82 -26.43 -14.64 -2.88
N ALA A 83 -26.24 -15.87 -3.38
CA ALA A 83 -26.47 -16.21 -4.78
C ALA A 83 -27.97 -16.26 -5.16
N SER A 84 -28.86 -16.28 -4.17
CA SER A 84 -30.32 -16.31 -4.35
C SER A 84 -30.91 -15.03 -4.95
N THR A 85 -30.10 -14.00 -5.14
CA THR A 85 -30.54 -12.66 -5.57
C THR A 85 -30.31 -12.41 -7.07
N PRO A 86 -31.29 -11.84 -7.80
CA PRO A 86 -31.34 -11.93 -9.27
C PRO A 86 -30.52 -10.88 -10.03
N ASP A 87 -30.08 -9.78 -9.39
CA ASP A 87 -29.29 -8.72 -10.04
C ASP A 87 -28.26 -8.07 -9.11
N ARG A 88 -27.36 -7.27 -9.70
CA ARG A 88 -26.22 -6.64 -9.03
C ARG A 88 -26.62 -5.60 -7.99
N GLU A 89 -27.62 -4.78 -8.29
CA GLU A 89 -28.09 -3.71 -7.38
C GLU A 89 -28.66 -4.32 -6.10
N GLU A 90 -29.41 -5.41 -6.23
CA GLU A 90 -29.98 -6.11 -5.10
C GLU A 90 -28.90 -6.82 -4.25
N LEU A 91 -27.88 -7.39 -4.89
CA LEU A 91 -26.73 -7.97 -4.18
C LEU A 91 -25.97 -6.89 -3.39
N GLU A 92 -25.74 -5.73 -4.01
CA GLU A 92 -25.08 -4.59 -3.39
C GLU A 92 -25.86 -4.06 -2.18
N ARG A 93 -27.18 -3.90 -2.32
CA ARG A 93 -28.08 -3.53 -1.21
C ARG A 93 -27.99 -4.51 -0.05
N ARG A 94 -27.99 -5.83 -0.33
CA ARG A 94 -27.88 -6.84 0.72
C ARG A 94 -26.51 -6.80 1.42
N LEU A 95 -25.43 -6.63 0.67
CA LEU A 95 -24.07 -6.56 1.21
C LEU A 95 -23.88 -5.40 2.19
N ALA A 96 -24.60 -4.29 2.04
CA ALA A 96 -24.51 -3.13 2.92
C ALA A 96 -24.95 -3.45 4.36
N ASP A 97 -26.00 -4.27 4.49
CA ASP A 97 -26.71 -4.46 5.76
C ASP A 97 -26.37 -5.76 6.48
N VAL A 98 -25.56 -6.63 5.87
CA VAL A 98 -25.30 -7.97 6.41
C VAL A 98 -23.86 -8.18 6.84
N THR A 99 -23.69 -8.96 7.90
CA THR A 99 -22.45 -9.65 8.20
C THR A 99 -22.52 -11.04 7.57
N VAL A 100 -21.45 -11.47 6.92
CA VAL A 100 -21.38 -12.82 6.35
C VAL A 100 -20.36 -13.65 7.09
N ARG A 101 -20.71 -14.92 7.33
CA ARG A 101 -19.71 -15.93 7.67
C ARG A 101 -19.07 -16.39 6.38
N CYS A 102 -17.77 -16.18 6.28
CA CYS A 102 -17.03 -16.44 5.07
C CYS A 102 -15.83 -17.34 5.35
N ARG A 103 -15.51 -18.21 4.39
CA ARG A 103 -14.29 -19.00 4.42
C ARG A 103 -13.22 -18.21 3.70
N VAL A 104 -12.19 -17.81 4.44
CA VAL A 104 -11.03 -17.12 3.87
C VAL A 104 -9.86 -18.08 3.74
N GLU A 105 -9.00 -17.77 2.78
CA GLU A 105 -7.68 -18.36 2.69
C GLU A 105 -6.69 -17.29 2.26
N THR A 106 -5.44 -17.44 2.69
CA THR A 106 -4.37 -16.56 2.22
C THR A 106 -3.95 -17.00 0.82
N SER A 107 -3.93 -16.05 -0.11
CA SER A 107 -3.44 -16.24 -1.46
C SER A 107 -1.94 -16.50 -1.46
N PRO A 108 -1.38 -17.00 -2.57
CA PRO A 108 0.06 -17.06 -2.84
C PRO A 108 0.83 -15.74 -2.78
N PHE A 109 0.23 -14.63 -2.31
CA PHE A 109 0.80 -13.29 -2.18
C PHE A 109 0.53 -12.65 -0.81
N GLY A 110 0.00 -13.43 0.13
CA GLY A 110 -0.36 -12.92 1.44
C GLY A 110 -1.66 -12.12 1.49
N ASP A 111 -2.44 -12.05 0.40
CA ASP A 111 -3.78 -11.45 0.42
C ASP A 111 -4.79 -12.43 0.99
N LEU A 112 -5.70 -11.98 1.85
CA LEU A 112 -6.82 -12.82 2.23
C LEU A 112 -7.87 -12.81 1.10
N GLU A 113 -8.31 -14.00 0.70
CA GLU A 113 -9.33 -14.19 -0.33
C GLU A 113 -10.53 -14.92 0.26
N VAL A 114 -11.72 -14.36 0.05
CA VAL A 114 -12.97 -15.04 0.39
C VAL A 114 -13.24 -16.09 -0.67
N ARG A 115 -13.19 -17.37 -0.28
CA ARG A 115 -13.48 -18.49 -1.18
C ARG A 115 -14.93 -18.88 -1.25
N LYS A 116 -15.63 -18.71 -0.14
CA LYS A 116 -17.05 -19.06 -0.05
C LYS A 116 -17.73 -18.27 1.04
N VAL A 117 -18.88 -17.69 0.71
CA VAL A 117 -19.84 -17.22 1.71
C VAL A 117 -20.65 -18.41 2.21
N LEU A 118 -20.58 -18.66 3.51
CA LEU A 118 -21.18 -19.83 4.17
C LEU A 118 -22.57 -19.52 4.71
N ALA A 119 -22.76 -18.34 5.31
CA ALA A 119 -24.01 -17.90 5.92
C ALA A 119 -24.12 -16.38 5.93
N VAL A 120 -25.36 -15.87 5.90
CA VAL A 120 -25.69 -14.50 6.31
C VAL A 120 -25.99 -14.54 7.81
N VAL A 121 -25.42 -13.60 8.57
CA VAL A 121 -25.63 -13.50 10.01
C VAL A 121 -26.36 -12.18 10.29
N GLU A 122 -27.62 -12.28 10.72
CA GLU A 122 -28.56 -11.15 10.80
C GLU A 122 -28.30 -10.23 12.00
N GLU A 123 -27.55 -10.68 13.02
CA GLU A 123 -27.24 -9.88 14.21
C GLU A 123 -25.75 -10.00 14.58
N HIS A 124 -24.91 -9.17 13.96
CA HIS A 124 -23.62 -8.76 14.55
C HIS A 124 -23.58 -7.23 14.56
N PRO A 125 -23.72 -6.58 15.73
CA PRO A 125 -23.52 -5.14 15.82
C PRO A 125 -22.11 -4.79 15.35
N LEU A 126 -21.99 -3.69 14.62
CA LEU A 126 -20.68 -3.16 14.25
C LEU A 126 -19.84 -3.00 15.53
N PRO A 127 -18.57 -3.48 15.57
CA PRO A 127 -17.61 -2.89 16.49
C PRO A 127 -17.65 -1.38 16.27
N GLU A 128 -17.49 -0.58 17.32
CA GLU A 128 -17.51 0.89 17.27
C GLU A 128 -16.36 1.52 16.43
N ALA A 129 -15.75 0.75 15.54
CA ALA A 129 -14.66 1.10 14.63
C ALA A 129 -14.88 0.64 13.17
N ALA A 130 -16.13 0.40 12.75
CA ALA A 130 -16.51 0.52 11.35
C ALA A 130 -17.16 1.90 11.18
N GLY A 131 -16.30 2.92 11.18
CA GLY A 131 -16.72 4.30 11.08
C GLY A 131 -17.56 4.58 9.82
N PRO A 132 -18.22 5.75 9.76
CA PRO A 132 -18.89 6.21 8.54
C PRO A 132 -17.93 6.24 7.33
N ILE A 133 -18.51 6.36 6.13
CA ILE A 133 -17.86 6.85 4.88
C ILE A 133 -16.68 7.76 5.26
N PRO A 134 -15.46 7.57 4.69
CA PRO A 134 -14.21 8.13 5.20
C PRO A 134 -14.40 9.54 5.79
N PRO A 135 -14.41 9.67 7.12
CA PRO A 135 -14.53 10.97 7.74
C PRO A 135 -13.23 11.73 7.51
N THR A 136 -13.40 12.98 7.05
CA THR A 136 -12.47 14.11 7.11
C THR A 136 -11.19 13.82 7.89
N ILE A 137 -10.02 13.90 7.21
CA ILE A 137 -8.67 13.96 7.82
C ILE A 137 -8.78 14.53 9.22
N ARG A 138 -8.43 13.71 10.22
CA ARG A 138 -8.61 13.98 11.65
C ARG A 138 -7.42 14.82 12.15
N PRO A 139 -7.54 16.15 12.20
CA PRO A 139 -6.41 17.03 12.52
C PRO A 139 -5.97 16.83 13.97
N ASP A 140 -6.90 16.41 14.83
CA ASP A 140 -6.68 16.05 16.22
C ASP A 140 -5.78 14.83 16.41
N LEU A 141 -5.51 14.06 15.36
CA LEU A 141 -4.54 12.97 15.40
C LEU A 141 -3.12 13.43 15.05
N LEU A 142 -2.95 14.60 14.42
CA LEU A 142 -1.63 15.08 14.06
C LEU A 142 -0.84 15.41 15.34
N PRO A 143 0.34 14.80 15.53
CA PRO A 143 1.17 15.12 16.68
C PRO A 143 1.67 16.55 16.55
N ALA A 144 1.65 17.29 17.65
CA ALA A 144 2.18 18.64 17.67
C ALA A 144 3.64 18.65 17.19
N ALA A 145 3.98 19.65 16.37
CA ALA A 145 5.35 19.83 15.93
C ALA A 145 6.27 20.03 17.16
N PRO A 146 7.35 19.24 17.30
CA PRO A 146 8.32 19.43 18.36
C PRO A 146 9.08 20.75 18.16
N SER A 147 9.69 21.26 19.23
CA SER A 147 10.47 22.51 19.19
C SER A 147 11.76 22.41 18.35
N GLU A 148 12.26 21.19 18.16
CA GLU A 148 13.39 20.86 17.31
C GLU A 148 12.99 19.68 16.41
N PRO A 149 13.53 19.57 15.19
CA PRO A 149 13.31 18.42 14.33
C PRO A 149 13.63 17.12 15.07
N PRO A 150 12.77 16.08 14.99
CA PRO A 150 13.00 14.86 15.73
C PRO A 150 14.22 14.14 15.16
N ALA A 151 15.12 13.69 16.04
CA ALA A 151 16.21 12.81 15.62
C ALA A 151 15.61 11.47 15.17
N THR A 152 15.84 11.10 13.91
CA THR A 152 15.27 9.90 13.31
C THR A 152 16.15 8.69 13.58
N ARG A 153 15.57 7.69 14.23
CA ARG A 153 16.16 6.35 14.29
C ARG A 153 15.65 5.55 13.09
N VAL A 154 16.56 5.02 12.30
CA VAL A 154 16.23 4.08 11.21
C VAL A 154 16.25 2.64 11.73
N HIS A 155 15.23 1.88 11.37
CA HIS A 155 15.16 0.44 11.58
C HIS A 155 14.92 -0.25 10.24
N MET A 156 15.93 -1.01 9.78
CA MET A 156 15.86 -1.75 8.53
C MET A 156 15.05 -3.03 8.69
N ILE A 157 14.17 -3.29 7.73
CA ILE A 157 13.35 -4.50 7.63
C ILE A 157 13.73 -5.21 6.33
N ARG A 158 14.28 -6.42 6.45
CA ARG A 158 14.77 -7.23 5.32
C ARG A 158 14.23 -8.66 5.35
N THR A 159 13.55 -9.02 6.44
CA THR A 159 13.02 -10.37 6.64
C THR A 159 11.51 -10.35 6.88
N PRO A 160 10.81 -11.43 6.55
CA PRO A 160 9.38 -11.55 6.80
C PRO A 160 9.00 -11.51 8.28
N GLU A 161 9.83 -12.00 9.20
CA GLU A 161 9.56 -11.82 10.64
C GLU A 161 9.64 -10.35 11.04
N GLU A 162 10.64 -9.61 10.57
CA GLU A 162 10.75 -8.16 10.81
C GLU A 162 9.54 -7.40 10.20
N VAL A 163 8.98 -7.87 9.08
CA VAL A 163 7.72 -7.33 8.54
C VAL A 163 6.55 -7.58 9.50
N GLN A 164 6.44 -8.77 10.10
CA GLN A 164 5.38 -9.04 11.08
C GLN A 164 5.57 -8.23 12.36
N GLU A 165 6.80 -8.06 12.83
CA GLU A 165 7.14 -7.18 13.95
C GLU A 165 6.75 -5.73 13.65
N ALA A 166 7.00 -5.26 12.42
CA ALA A 166 6.57 -3.93 11.97
C ALA A 166 5.04 -3.80 11.93
N VAL A 167 4.31 -4.80 11.45
CA VAL A 167 2.83 -4.80 11.47
C VAL A 167 2.32 -4.68 12.90
N ALA A 168 2.85 -5.49 13.83
CA ALA A 168 2.46 -5.45 15.24
C ALA A 168 2.81 -4.10 15.89
N LEU A 169 3.95 -3.50 15.56
CA LEU A 169 4.34 -2.18 16.04
C LEU A 169 3.41 -1.06 15.53
N LEU A 170 2.91 -1.20 14.31
CA LEU A 170 2.01 -0.25 13.66
C LEU A 170 0.53 -0.48 14.00
N GLU A 171 0.22 -1.52 14.77
CA GLU A 171 -1.14 -1.80 15.25
C GLU A 171 -1.61 -0.66 16.18
N GLY A 172 -2.77 -0.08 15.88
CA GLY A 172 -3.31 1.06 16.64
C GLY A 172 -2.61 2.40 16.42
N VAL A 173 -1.55 2.47 15.60
CA VAL A 173 -0.92 3.73 15.21
C VAL A 173 -1.82 4.47 14.22
N ALA A 174 -2.36 5.61 14.65
CA ALA A 174 -3.39 6.33 13.90
C ALA A 174 -2.83 7.25 12.80
N VAL A 175 -1.58 7.68 12.91
CA VAL A 175 -0.90 8.57 11.94
C VAL A 175 0.46 8.03 11.61
N VAL A 176 0.78 7.97 10.32
CA VAL A 176 2.09 7.53 9.84
C VAL A 176 2.59 8.47 8.74
N GLY A 177 3.90 8.74 8.72
CA GLY A 177 4.58 9.26 7.55
C GLY A 177 4.88 8.13 6.58
N PHE A 178 4.77 8.40 5.29
CA PHE A 178 4.93 7.41 4.23
C PHE A 178 5.68 8.01 3.05
N ASP A 179 6.73 7.31 2.64
CA ASP A 179 7.53 7.62 1.49
C ASP A 179 7.96 6.33 0.76
N ILE A 180 8.51 6.47 -0.46
CA ILE A 180 9.13 5.37 -1.20
C ILE A 180 10.38 5.83 -1.94
N GLU A 181 11.33 4.90 -2.13
CA GLU A 181 12.41 5.09 -3.10
C GLU A 181 12.22 4.17 -4.29
N THR A 182 12.41 4.72 -5.49
CA THR A 182 12.14 4.03 -6.75
C THR A 182 13.38 3.98 -7.63
N THR A 183 13.44 2.96 -8.48
CA THR A 183 14.60 2.76 -9.34
C THR A 183 14.25 2.14 -10.67
N CYS A 184 15.05 2.45 -11.69
CA CYS A 184 14.96 1.82 -13.00
C CYS A 184 15.96 0.67 -13.09
N THR A 185 15.51 -0.56 -12.92
CA THR A 185 16.35 -1.76 -13.06
C THR A 185 16.80 -2.05 -14.50
N ARG A 186 16.18 -1.38 -15.48
CA ARG A 186 16.45 -1.58 -16.91
C ARG A 186 17.54 -0.69 -17.49
N LEU A 187 17.94 0.36 -16.77
CA LEU A 187 19.06 1.18 -17.18
C LEU A 187 20.38 0.51 -16.77
N PRO A 188 21.44 0.61 -17.59
CA PRO A 188 22.80 0.29 -17.14
C PRO A 188 23.20 1.14 -15.92
N PRO A 189 24.00 0.62 -14.96
CA PRO A 189 24.38 1.34 -13.74
C PRO A 189 24.86 2.78 -13.98
N GLU A 190 25.66 3.01 -15.01
CA GLU A 190 26.20 4.32 -15.36
C GLU A 190 25.16 5.34 -15.85
N GLN A 191 23.89 4.92 -16.00
CA GLN A 191 22.77 5.75 -16.44
C GLN A 191 21.67 5.88 -15.38
N ARG A 192 21.87 5.32 -14.17
CA ARG A 192 20.84 5.27 -13.11
C ARG A 192 20.81 6.52 -12.23
N GLU A 193 21.96 7.15 -12.02
CA GLU A 193 22.05 8.45 -11.35
C GLU A 193 21.27 9.52 -12.13
N ASP A 194 20.58 10.42 -11.43
CA ASP A 194 19.70 11.46 -12.01
C ASP A 194 18.53 10.95 -12.89
N ARG A 195 18.30 9.63 -12.97
CA ARG A 195 17.25 9.01 -13.80
C ARG A 195 16.40 7.99 -13.02
N GLY A 196 15.99 8.39 -11.82
CA GLY A 196 14.98 7.66 -11.05
C GLY A 196 13.77 7.28 -11.92
N ALA A 197 13.11 6.17 -11.59
CA ALA A 197 11.91 5.79 -12.30
C ALA A 197 10.78 6.76 -11.89
N PHE A 198 10.35 7.63 -12.80
CA PHE A 198 9.27 8.57 -12.49
C PHE A 198 7.88 7.97 -12.67
N GLU A 199 7.79 6.76 -13.23
CA GLU A 199 6.54 6.11 -13.58
C GLU A 199 6.57 4.62 -13.21
N PRO A 200 5.48 4.06 -12.65
CA PRO A 200 5.48 2.69 -12.13
C PRO A 200 5.79 1.59 -13.16
N TRP A 201 5.41 1.78 -14.42
CA TRP A 201 5.67 0.85 -15.52
C TRP A 201 7.08 0.95 -16.11
N ASN A 202 7.92 1.83 -15.57
CA ASN A 202 9.30 2.02 -16.02
C ASN A 202 10.35 1.63 -14.98
N GLY A 203 9.95 1.18 -13.79
CA GLY A 203 10.88 0.74 -12.75
C GLY A 203 10.24 -0.07 -11.63
N THR A 204 10.92 -0.16 -10.51
CA THR A 204 10.47 -0.86 -9.30
C THR A 204 10.63 0.04 -8.08
N VAL A 205 9.88 -0.27 -7.03
CA VAL A 205 10.15 0.27 -5.70
C VAL A 205 11.35 -0.48 -5.11
N ARG A 206 12.33 0.27 -4.57
CA ARG A 206 13.49 -0.24 -3.85
C ARG A 206 13.22 -0.26 -2.35
N LEU A 207 12.75 0.85 -1.80
CA LEU A 207 12.45 1.00 -0.38
C LEU A 207 11.02 1.51 -0.17
N VAL A 208 10.42 1.07 0.93
CA VAL A 208 9.20 1.64 1.50
C VAL A 208 9.53 2.13 2.90
N GLN A 209 9.14 3.36 3.25
CA GLN A 209 9.41 3.91 4.58
C GLN A 209 8.13 4.27 5.32
N ILE A 210 8.04 3.86 6.58
CA ILE A 210 6.97 4.25 7.51
C ILE A 210 7.58 5.03 8.67
N GLY A 211 7.26 6.33 8.75
CA GLY A 211 7.65 7.20 9.86
C GLY A 211 6.59 7.20 10.97
N ILE A 212 7.01 7.03 12.21
CA ILE A 212 6.17 7.19 13.39
C ILE A 212 6.88 8.04 14.45
N LEU A 213 6.10 8.68 15.32
CA LEU A 213 6.60 9.36 16.52
C LEU A 213 6.29 8.51 17.74
N GLY A 214 7.33 8.21 18.53
CA GLY A 214 7.19 7.53 19.81
C GLY A 214 6.56 8.44 20.88
N PRO A 215 6.08 7.87 22.00
CA PRO A 215 5.54 8.65 23.12
C PRO A 215 6.54 9.63 23.75
N ASP A 216 7.84 9.40 23.54
CA ASP A 216 8.93 10.26 23.98
C ASP A 216 9.28 11.38 22.98
N GLY A 217 8.49 11.52 21.91
CA GLY A 217 8.68 12.52 20.85
C GLY A 217 9.80 12.18 19.86
N LYS A 218 10.42 11.00 19.95
CA LYS A 218 11.46 10.57 19.01
C LYS A 218 10.85 9.93 17.77
N ALA A 219 11.45 10.20 16.62
CA ALA A 219 11.04 9.60 15.36
C ALA A 219 11.68 8.22 15.16
N LEU A 220 10.87 7.27 14.69
CA LEU A 220 11.30 5.97 14.20
C LEU A 220 10.88 5.85 12.74
N ALA A 221 11.83 5.55 11.86
CA ALA A 221 11.59 5.18 10.49
C ALA A 221 11.76 3.67 10.34
N LEU A 222 10.70 2.99 9.94
CA LEU A 222 10.73 1.60 9.49
C LEU A 222 11.04 1.61 7.99
N VAL A 223 12.23 1.16 7.61
CA VAL A 223 12.71 1.19 6.22
C VAL A 223 12.76 -0.23 5.68
N ILE A 224 11.82 -0.55 4.78
CA ILE A 224 11.60 -1.88 4.24
C ILE A 224 12.32 -2.02 2.91
N ASP A 225 13.25 -2.98 2.84
CA ASP A 225 13.92 -3.33 1.59
C ASP A 225 13.03 -4.24 0.73
N CYS A 226 12.42 -3.65 -0.30
CA CYS A 226 11.48 -4.35 -1.19
C CYS A 226 12.14 -5.38 -2.11
N TRP A 227 13.48 -5.41 -2.17
CA TRP A 227 14.25 -6.42 -2.91
C TRP A 227 14.68 -7.58 -2.04
N GLU A 228 14.53 -7.48 -0.72
CA GLU A 228 14.77 -8.57 0.22
C GLU A 228 13.44 -9.20 0.69
N VAL A 229 12.43 -8.36 0.94
CA VAL A 229 11.15 -8.77 1.52
C VAL A 229 9.94 -8.10 0.84
N ASP A 230 8.76 -8.73 0.92
CA ASP A 230 7.50 -8.11 0.50
C ASP A 230 6.98 -7.13 1.56
N PRO A 231 6.82 -5.83 1.23
CA PRO A 231 6.24 -4.85 2.15
C PRO A 231 4.71 -4.95 2.23
N GLY A 232 4.06 -5.81 1.44
CA GLY A 232 2.60 -5.94 1.31
C GLY A 232 1.84 -5.92 2.65
N PRO A 233 2.21 -6.71 3.68
CA PRO A 233 1.54 -6.68 4.98
C PRO A 233 1.52 -5.29 5.63
N VAL A 234 2.63 -4.55 5.59
CA VAL A 234 2.71 -3.17 6.11
C VAL A 234 1.93 -2.20 5.23
N LEU A 235 2.03 -2.31 3.90
CA LEU A 235 1.30 -1.43 2.98
C LEU A 235 -0.21 -1.55 3.11
N ARG A 236 -0.75 -2.74 3.42
CA ARG A 236 -2.19 -2.92 3.64
C ARG A 236 -2.71 -2.15 4.84
N LEU A 237 -1.86 -1.86 5.83
CA LEU A 237 -2.21 -0.98 6.95
C LEU A 237 -2.47 0.46 6.48
N LEU A 238 -1.85 0.92 5.40
CA LEU A 238 -2.09 2.26 4.85
C LEU A 238 -3.51 2.41 4.26
N ALA A 239 -4.18 1.30 3.98
CA ALA A 239 -5.55 1.26 3.46
C ALA A 239 -6.60 1.06 4.56
N ASP A 240 -6.22 0.96 5.83
CA ASP A 240 -7.14 0.66 6.94
C ASP A 240 -7.91 1.88 7.49
N GLY A 241 -7.69 3.06 6.89
CA GLY A 241 -8.30 4.32 7.28
C GLY A 241 -7.46 5.16 8.25
N ARG A 242 -6.26 4.71 8.65
CA ARG A 242 -5.28 5.57 9.34
C ARG A 242 -4.88 6.76 8.46
N LEU A 243 -4.50 7.87 9.10
CA LEU A 243 -4.03 9.04 8.39
C LEU A 243 -2.59 8.81 7.89
N VAL A 244 -2.43 8.78 6.58
CA VAL A 244 -1.12 8.65 5.93
C VAL A 244 -0.65 10.02 5.47
N LEU A 245 0.53 10.42 5.91
CA LEU A 245 1.19 11.66 5.52
C LEU A 245 2.21 11.34 4.44
N SER A 246 2.18 12.06 3.34
CA SER A 246 3.14 11.90 2.25
C SER A 246 3.45 13.26 1.62
N HIS A 247 4.48 13.32 0.77
CA HIS A 247 4.84 14.53 0.05
C HIS A 247 4.79 14.27 -1.45
N ASN A 248 3.91 14.97 -2.18
CA ASN A 248 3.62 14.67 -3.58
C ASN A 248 3.02 13.26 -3.79
N ALA A 249 2.14 12.88 -2.86
CA ALA A 249 1.49 11.59 -2.67
C ALA A 249 0.88 10.94 -3.93
N LYS A 250 0.60 11.73 -4.98
CA LYS A 250 0.20 11.21 -6.29
C LYS A 250 1.23 10.22 -6.85
N PHE A 251 2.52 10.41 -6.54
CA PHE A 251 3.60 9.57 -6.99
C PHE A 251 3.56 8.23 -6.26
N GLU A 252 3.62 8.27 -4.94
CA GLU A 252 3.60 7.11 -4.05
C GLU A 252 2.34 6.27 -4.31
N GLN A 253 1.17 6.91 -4.40
CA GLN A 253 -0.08 6.23 -4.69
C GLN A 253 -0.08 5.53 -6.05
N ALA A 254 0.52 6.13 -7.09
CA ALA A 254 0.65 5.50 -8.40
C ALA A 254 1.49 4.21 -8.33
N TRP A 255 2.61 4.26 -7.62
CA TRP A 255 3.51 3.12 -7.44
C TRP A 255 2.88 1.99 -6.63
N ILE A 256 2.29 2.32 -5.47
CA ILE A 256 1.65 1.34 -4.60
C ILE A 256 0.44 0.69 -5.29
N LYS A 257 -0.37 1.46 -6.01
CA LYS A 257 -1.49 0.94 -6.78
C LYS A 257 -1.04 0.04 -7.92
N TYR A 258 -0.07 0.48 -8.72
CA TYR A 258 0.43 -0.31 -9.84
C TYR A 258 0.98 -1.66 -9.39
N ARG A 259 1.73 -1.68 -8.29
CA ARG A 259 2.54 -2.83 -7.90
C ARG A 259 1.88 -3.78 -6.90
N TRP A 260 1.08 -3.25 -5.97
CA TRP A 260 0.39 -4.05 -4.95
C TRP A 260 -1.14 -3.91 -5.01
N ASN A 261 -1.70 -3.11 -5.92
CA ASN A 261 -3.14 -2.84 -6.03
C ASN A 261 -3.76 -2.26 -4.74
N ILE A 262 -2.95 -1.56 -3.95
CA ILE A 262 -3.37 -0.91 -2.71
C ILE A 262 -3.70 0.56 -2.99
N GLU A 263 -4.81 1.01 -2.41
CA GLU A 263 -5.23 2.41 -2.43
C GLU A 263 -5.22 2.94 -1.00
N ILE A 264 -4.47 4.01 -0.77
CA ILE A 264 -4.39 4.66 0.53
C ILE A 264 -5.71 5.41 0.73
N ALA A 265 -6.44 5.05 1.78
CA ALA A 265 -7.80 5.55 2.00
C ALA A 265 -7.78 7.00 2.50
N GLU A 266 -7.00 7.28 3.54
CA GLU A 266 -6.89 8.59 4.18
C GLU A 266 -5.47 9.13 4.02
N LEU A 267 -5.33 10.22 3.27
CA LEU A 267 -4.04 10.74 2.86
C LEU A 267 -3.98 12.26 2.93
N LEU A 268 -2.95 12.77 3.60
CA LEU A 268 -2.51 14.16 3.60
C LEU A 268 -1.25 14.30 2.73
N ASP A 269 -1.34 15.08 1.66
CA ASP A 269 -0.21 15.41 0.79
C ASP A 269 0.32 16.80 1.16
N THR A 270 1.47 16.87 1.83
CA THR A 270 2.09 18.13 2.28
C THR A 270 2.45 19.06 1.11
N CYS A 271 2.75 18.52 -0.09
CA CYS A 271 3.01 19.29 -1.30
C CYS A 271 1.73 19.93 -1.84
N ALA A 272 0.65 19.16 -1.91
CA ALA A 272 -0.67 19.68 -2.31
C ALA A 272 -1.19 20.71 -1.30
N TRP A 273 -0.96 20.47 -0.01
CA TRP A 273 -1.34 21.35 1.08
C TRP A 273 -0.67 22.72 0.97
N TRP A 274 0.66 22.71 0.80
CA TRP A 274 1.40 23.94 0.56
C TRP A 274 0.94 24.64 -0.71
N SER A 275 0.65 23.91 -1.78
CA SER A 275 0.16 24.51 -3.04
C SER A 275 -1.15 25.28 -2.85
N VAL A 276 -2.04 24.80 -1.98
CA VAL A 276 -3.27 25.51 -1.61
C VAL A 276 -2.94 26.76 -0.78
N ILE A 277 -2.14 26.62 0.28
CA ILE A 277 -1.70 27.76 1.11
C ILE A 277 -1.04 28.85 0.26
N ALA A 278 -0.08 28.47 -0.58
CA ALA A 278 0.61 29.38 -1.49
C ALA A 278 -0.36 30.08 -2.44
N GLY A 279 -1.42 29.40 -2.92
CA GLY A 279 -2.46 30.03 -3.74
C GLY A 279 -3.21 31.15 -3.00
N HIS A 280 -3.54 30.95 -1.73
CA HIS A 280 -4.18 31.96 -0.88
C HIS A 280 -3.22 33.13 -0.56
N LEU A 281 -1.97 32.82 -0.24
CA LEU A 281 -0.93 33.83 0.00
C LEU A 281 -0.65 34.68 -1.25
N ASN A 282 -0.57 34.05 -2.43
CA ASN A 282 -0.42 34.73 -3.71
C ASN A 282 -1.59 35.68 -3.99
N ALA A 283 -2.83 35.26 -3.71
CA ALA A 283 -4.01 36.10 -3.84
C ALA A 283 -3.98 37.32 -2.90
N ALA A 284 -3.29 37.21 -1.75
CA ALA A 284 -3.03 38.29 -0.82
C ALA A 284 -1.78 39.13 -1.15
N GLY A 285 -1.09 38.85 -2.26
CA GLY A 285 0.08 39.60 -2.72
C GLY A 285 1.44 39.09 -2.21
N PHE A 286 1.49 37.90 -1.58
CA PHE A 286 2.73 37.24 -1.18
C PHE A 286 3.15 36.22 -2.23
N GLU A 287 4.21 36.53 -2.99
CA GLU A 287 4.65 35.71 -4.11
C GLU A 287 5.29 34.39 -3.64
N HIS A 288 4.69 33.27 -4.04
CA HIS A 288 5.16 31.91 -3.84
C HIS A 288 5.04 31.08 -5.12
N GLY A 289 6.09 30.31 -5.43
CA GLY A 289 6.20 29.50 -6.65
C GLY A 289 6.27 28.00 -6.38
N LEU A 290 6.30 27.21 -7.46
CA LEU A 290 6.39 25.74 -7.39
C LEU A 290 7.62 25.23 -6.64
N ALA A 291 8.73 25.97 -6.69
CA ALA A 291 9.95 25.60 -5.97
C ALA A 291 9.79 25.65 -4.44
N ASP A 292 8.84 26.45 -3.93
CA ASP A 292 8.54 26.52 -2.49
C ASP A 292 7.86 25.25 -1.98
N ALA A 293 7.30 24.42 -2.87
CA ALA A 293 6.56 23.22 -2.51
C ALA A 293 7.42 21.97 -2.34
N LYS A 294 8.76 22.07 -2.44
CA LYS A 294 9.67 20.93 -2.24
C LYS A 294 9.75 20.59 -0.75
N LEU A 295 9.82 19.30 -0.41
CA LEU A 295 9.90 18.83 0.99
C LEU A 295 10.98 19.56 1.78
N VAL A 296 12.20 19.58 1.27
CA VAL A 296 13.33 20.29 1.90
C VAL A 296 13.09 21.79 2.09
N THR A 297 12.41 22.45 1.15
CA THR A 297 12.11 23.89 1.27
C THR A 297 11.06 24.13 2.34
N LEU A 298 10.08 23.23 2.48
CA LEU A 298 9.08 23.29 3.54
C LEU A 298 9.68 22.93 4.91
N ALA A 299 10.54 21.91 4.97
CA ALA A 299 11.23 21.49 6.18
C ALA A 299 12.15 22.60 6.72
N GLU A 300 12.94 23.23 5.85
CA GLU A 300 13.77 24.38 6.23
C GLU A 300 12.93 25.57 6.70
N ARG A 301 11.85 25.89 5.96
CA ARG A 301 10.98 27.04 6.25
C ARG A 301 10.22 26.91 7.56
N PHE A 302 9.64 25.74 7.82
CA PHE A 302 8.68 25.55 8.90
C PHE A 302 9.25 24.82 10.11
N LEU A 303 10.24 23.96 9.91
CA LEU A 303 10.84 23.15 10.96
C LEU A 303 12.27 23.58 11.28
N HIS A 304 12.86 24.50 10.50
CA HIS A 304 14.28 24.84 10.57
C HIS A 304 15.19 23.61 10.45
N ALA A 305 14.73 22.60 9.71
CA ALA A 305 15.43 21.36 9.46
C ALA A 305 16.21 21.45 8.14
N GLU A 306 17.50 21.11 8.17
CA GLU A 306 18.32 20.95 6.97
C GLU A 306 18.29 19.48 6.54
N LEU A 307 17.55 19.17 5.47
CA LEU A 307 17.54 17.83 4.88
C LEU A 307 18.67 17.70 3.84
N ASP A 308 19.46 16.64 3.96
CA ASP A 308 20.53 16.34 3.01
C ASP A 308 19.96 15.84 1.68
N LYS A 309 20.16 16.59 0.59
CA LYS A 309 19.64 16.21 -0.74
C LYS A 309 20.59 15.30 -1.52
N THR A 310 21.76 15.00 -0.96
CA THR A 310 22.82 14.25 -1.65
C THR A 310 22.31 12.92 -2.21
N PHE A 311 21.38 12.27 -1.51
CA PHE A 311 20.90 10.94 -1.86
C PHE A 311 19.66 10.93 -2.75
N GLN A 312 19.01 12.08 -2.97
CA GLN A 312 17.78 12.17 -3.77
C GLN A 312 17.95 11.57 -5.18
N ALA A 313 19.10 11.80 -5.81
CA ALA A 313 19.40 11.33 -7.16
C ALA A 313 20.41 10.16 -7.19
N SER A 314 20.62 9.51 -6.04
CA SER A 314 21.56 8.39 -5.91
C SER A 314 21.11 7.12 -6.63
N ASP A 315 22.03 6.17 -6.86
CA ASP A 315 21.69 4.88 -7.45
C ASP A 315 20.91 3.99 -6.46
N TRP A 316 19.59 4.10 -6.52
CA TRP A 316 18.67 3.24 -5.77
C TRP A 316 18.60 1.80 -6.31
N ALA A 317 19.21 1.48 -7.47
CA ALA A 317 19.38 0.10 -7.93
C ALA A 317 20.68 -0.56 -7.44
N ALA A 318 21.48 0.14 -6.63
CA ALA A 318 22.69 -0.45 -6.06
C ALA A 318 22.33 -1.70 -5.24
N GLU A 319 23.13 -2.76 -5.41
CA GLU A 319 22.95 -4.02 -4.66
C GLU A 319 23.00 -3.75 -3.15
N GLU A 320 23.96 -2.93 -2.71
CA GLU A 320 24.07 -2.45 -1.34
C GLU A 320 23.80 -0.94 -1.28
N LEU A 321 22.84 -0.55 -0.45
CA LEU A 321 22.57 0.87 -0.16
C LEU A 321 23.47 1.35 0.98
N SER A 322 24.00 2.56 0.83
CA SER A 322 24.82 3.21 1.86
C SER A 322 23.98 3.61 3.08
N GLU A 323 24.63 3.75 4.25
CA GLU A 323 23.96 4.26 5.45
C GLU A 323 23.31 5.63 5.22
N GLY A 324 23.96 6.51 4.44
CA GLY A 324 23.41 7.82 4.08
C GLY A 324 22.11 7.74 3.28
N GLN A 325 22.00 6.80 2.32
CA GLN A 325 20.75 6.54 1.59
C GLN A 325 19.63 6.06 2.53
N LEU A 326 19.95 5.20 3.50
CA LEU A 326 18.96 4.67 4.44
C LEU A 326 18.49 5.74 5.44
N THR A 327 19.40 6.60 5.90
CA THR A 327 19.09 7.74 6.76
C THR A 327 18.23 8.75 6.03
N TYR A 328 18.62 9.14 4.80
CA TYR A 328 17.85 10.02 3.93
C TYR A 328 16.40 9.55 3.78
N ALA A 329 16.22 8.29 3.37
CA ALA A 329 14.91 7.69 3.17
C ALA A 329 14.07 7.67 4.46
N GLY A 330 14.69 7.42 5.61
CA GLY A 330 14.00 7.43 6.89
C GLY A 330 13.58 8.85 7.34
N GLU A 331 14.43 9.84 7.10
CA GLU A 331 14.17 11.24 7.41
C GLU A 331 13.03 11.82 6.56
N ASP A 332 12.99 11.51 5.26
CA ASP A 332 11.93 11.98 4.36
C ASP A 332 10.55 11.47 4.78
N ALA A 333 10.43 10.26 5.34
CA ALA A 333 9.16 9.77 5.90
C ALA A 333 8.83 10.38 7.27
N THR A 334 9.81 10.60 8.14
CA THR A 334 9.57 11.03 9.52
C THR A 334 9.36 12.53 9.67
N ILE A 335 9.96 13.34 8.80
CA ILE A 335 9.78 14.81 8.80
C ILE A 335 8.35 15.23 8.44
N LEU A 336 7.59 14.35 7.78
CA LEU A 336 6.20 14.59 7.40
C LEU A 336 5.27 14.76 8.60
N LEU A 337 5.56 14.07 9.71
CA LEU A 337 4.72 14.10 10.92
C LEU A 337 4.61 15.52 11.50
N PRO A 338 5.72 16.20 11.83
CA PRO A 338 5.66 17.57 12.31
C PRO A 338 5.32 18.58 11.20
N LEU A 339 5.70 18.32 9.94
CA LEU A 339 5.39 19.22 8.84
C LEU A 339 3.88 19.30 8.56
N ALA A 340 3.19 18.17 8.54
CA ALA A 340 1.76 18.10 8.31
C ALA A 340 0.98 18.87 9.40
N TYR A 341 1.41 18.77 10.67
CA TYR A 341 0.82 19.53 11.76
C TYR A 341 0.90 21.05 11.52
N LEU A 342 2.06 21.57 11.13
CA LEU A 342 2.21 23.01 10.89
C LEU A 342 1.41 23.48 9.67
N LEU A 343 1.41 22.71 8.59
CA LEU A 343 0.63 23.05 7.39
C LEU A 343 -0.88 23.02 7.66
N GLU A 344 -1.34 22.11 8.51
CA GLU A 344 -2.72 22.09 9.00
C GLU A 344 -3.04 23.37 9.75
N GLN A 345 -2.23 23.77 10.75
CA GLN A 345 -2.46 25.00 11.52
C GLN A 345 -2.48 26.26 10.63
N ILE A 346 -1.53 26.39 9.70
CA ILE A 346 -1.50 27.50 8.73
C ILE A 346 -2.75 27.48 7.84
N GLY A 347 -3.16 26.29 7.40
CA GLY A 347 -4.37 26.10 6.61
C GLY A 347 -5.64 26.50 7.37
N GLU A 348 -5.71 26.22 8.67
CA GLU A 348 -6.82 26.63 9.54
C GLU A 348 -6.87 28.15 9.71
N GLU A 349 -5.73 28.79 9.98
CA GLU A 349 -5.61 30.25 10.12
C GLU A 349 -6.02 30.99 8.84
N LEU A 350 -5.67 30.44 7.67
CA LEU A 350 -6.04 30.98 6.37
C LEU A 350 -7.44 30.56 5.90
N GLY A 351 -8.13 29.68 6.63
CA GLY A 351 -9.45 29.17 6.26
C GLY A 351 -9.45 28.29 5.01
N CYS A 352 -8.32 27.64 4.68
CA CYS A 352 -8.14 26.83 3.48
C CYS A 352 -7.79 25.34 3.75
N ALA A 353 -7.74 24.92 5.01
CA ALA A 353 -7.44 23.53 5.41
C ALA A 353 -8.31 22.49 4.68
N GLU A 354 -9.63 22.69 4.61
CA GLU A 354 -10.50 21.72 3.92
C GLU A 354 -10.21 21.63 2.42
N GLN A 355 -9.87 22.74 1.78
CA GLN A 355 -9.47 22.76 0.38
C GLN A 355 -8.18 21.94 0.17
N ALA A 356 -7.23 22.05 1.09
CA ALA A 356 -5.98 21.28 1.06
C ALA A 356 -6.20 19.77 1.26
N ARG A 357 -7.09 19.39 2.20
CA ARG A 357 -7.53 17.99 2.41
C ARG A 357 -8.21 17.42 1.17
N MET A 358 -9.09 18.19 0.53
CA MET A 358 -9.73 17.79 -0.73
C MET A 358 -8.71 17.64 -1.86
N ALA A 359 -7.74 18.54 -1.97
CA ALA A 359 -6.68 18.47 -2.98
C ALA A 359 -5.82 17.21 -2.83
N SER A 360 -5.44 16.86 -1.60
CA SER A 360 -4.69 15.65 -1.27
C SER A 360 -5.41 14.38 -1.74
N ARG A 361 -6.66 14.20 -1.29
CA ARG A 361 -7.51 13.06 -1.68
C ARG A 361 -7.73 12.98 -3.19
N ALA A 362 -8.04 14.11 -3.83
CA ALA A 362 -8.31 14.13 -5.26
C ALA A 362 -7.05 13.82 -6.10
N GLY A 363 -5.87 14.26 -5.67
CA GLY A 363 -4.60 13.95 -6.31
C GLY A 363 -4.29 12.47 -6.29
N ALA A 364 -4.31 11.87 -5.10
CA ALA A 364 -4.05 10.45 -4.90
C ALA A 364 -5.07 9.55 -5.60
N ARG A 365 -6.37 9.86 -5.47
CA ARG A 365 -7.42 9.07 -6.14
C ARG A 365 -7.29 9.09 -7.65
N ARG A 366 -6.96 10.25 -8.25
CA ARG A 366 -6.69 10.32 -9.70
C ARG A 366 -5.51 9.45 -10.11
N ALA A 367 -4.43 9.44 -9.33
CA ALA A 367 -3.27 8.61 -9.56
C ALA A 367 -3.57 7.11 -9.43
N ALA A 368 -4.37 6.73 -8.43
CA ALA A 368 -4.83 5.35 -8.26
C ALA A 368 -5.67 4.89 -9.46
N ILE A 369 -6.62 5.71 -9.92
CA ILE A 369 -7.47 5.36 -11.08
C ILE A 369 -6.64 5.24 -12.36
N SER A 370 -5.72 6.17 -12.62
CA SER A 370 -4.90 6.16 -13.84
C SER A 370 -3.95 4.97 -13.92
N THR A 371 -3.57 4.39 -12.77
CA THR A 371 -2.65 3.25 -12.69
C THR A 371 -3.35 1.91 -12.49
N HIS A 372 -4.60 1.87 -12.04
CA HIS A 372 -5.32 0.63 -11.76
C HIS A 372 -5.41 -0.32 -12.97
N TYR A 373 -5.59 0.24 -14.16
CA TYR A 373 -5.67 -0.50 -15.43
C TYR A 373 -4.38 -0.45 -16.25
N ALA A 374 -3.28 0.03 -15.68
CA ALA A 374 -2.02 0.07 -16.39
C ALA A 374 -1.52 -1.36 -16.61
N ALA A 375 -1.67 -1.85 -17.83
CA ALA A 375 -1.05 -3.09 -18.26
C ALA A 375 0.48 -2.99 -18.16
N ASP A 376 1.14 -4.14 -18.03
CA ASP A 376 2.60 -4.19 -18.12
C ASP A 376 3.02 -3.59 -19.46
N ARG A 377 3.95 -2.63 -19.41
CA ARG A 377 4.56 -2.11 -20.64
C ARG A 377 5.65 -3.02 -21.20
N HIS A 378 6.08 -4.02 -20.43
CA HIS A 378 7.12 -4.99 -20.78
C HIS A 378 6.56 -6.42 -20.56
N PRO A 379 5.64 -6.89 -21.42
CA PRO A 379 5.02 -8.21 -21.26
C PRO A 379 6.03 -9.37 -21.29
N ASP A 380 7.20 -9.15 -21.90
CA ASP A 380 8.30 -10.12 -21.93
C ASP A 380 8.82 -10.43 -20.52
N GLU A 381 8.87 -9.47 -19.59
CA GLU A 381 9.32 -9.72 -18.21
C GLU A 381 8.43 -10.73 -17.48
N ARG A 382 7.13 -10.70 -17.76
CA ARG A 382 6.20 -11.69 -17.21
C ARG A 382 6.46 -13.07 -17.80
N ALA A 383 6.70 -13.17 -19.10
CA ALA A 383 6.98 -14.45 -19.75
C ALA A 383 8.30 -15.04 -19.24
N GLU A 384 9.35 -14.21 -19.17
CA GLU A 384 10.66 -14.57 -18.61
C GLU A 384 10.53 -15.02 -17.15
N ALA A 385 9.74 -14.32 -16.33
CA ALA A 385 9.47 -14.72 -14.96
C ALA A 385 8.85 -16.13 -14.87
N LEU A 386 7.86 -16.42 -15.71
CA LEU A 386 7.21 -17.73 -15.76
C LEU A 386 8.16 -18.82 -16.26
N ASP A 387 9.03 -18.50 -17.21
CA ASP A 387 10.07 -19.41 -17.71
C ASP A 387 11.09 -19.73 -16.60
N MET A 388 11.61 -18.72 -15.91
CA MET A 388 12.54 -18.90 -14.78
C MET A 388 11.94 -19.78 -13.68
N ILE A 389 10.66 -19.58 -13.35
CA ILE A 389 9.95 -20.41 -12.36
C ILE A 389 9.86 -21.85 -12.86
N ARG A 390 9.40 -22.08 -14.08
CA ARG A 390 9.23 -23.43 -14.65
C ARG A 390 10.57 -24.19 -14.66
N ASP A 391 11.64 -23.50 -15.02
CA ASP A 391 12.95 -24.10 -15.24
C ASP A 391 13.73 -24.28 -13.91
N ALA A 392 13.24 -23.70 -12.80
CA ALA A 392 13.82 -23.88 -11.48
C ALA A 392 13.85 -25.37 -11.08
N SER A 393 15.02 -25.87 -10.69
CA SER A 393 15.27 -27.32 -10.49
C SER A 393 15.29 -27.78 -9.04
N SER A 394 15.31 -26.84 -8.10
CA SER A 394 15.30 -27.09 -6.65
C SER A 394 14.65 -25.93 -5.90
N VAL A 395 14.25 -26.15 -4.65
CA VAL A 395 13.69 -25.09 -3.79
C VAL A 395 14.69 -23.95 -3.59
N GLU A 396 15.98 -24.27 -3.49
CA GLU A 396 17.06 -23.28 -3.36
C GLU A 396 17.15 -22.40 -4.61
N ASN A 397 17.19 -23.01 -5.79
CA ASN A 397 17.24 -22.29 -7.06
C ASN A 397 15.95 -21.48 -7.32
N LEU A 398 14.79 -21.99 -6.90
CA LEU A 398 13.54 -21.22 -6.92
C LEU A 398 13.59 -20.01 -5.96
N GLY A 399 14.32 -20.11 -4.84
CA GLY A 399 14.61 -18.98 -3.95
C GLY A 399 15.35 -17.84 -4.65
N GLU A 400 16.39 -18.17 -5.42
CA GLU A 400 17.15 -17.22 -6.25
C GLU A 400 16.27 -16.54 -7.29
N VAL A 401 15.42 -17.32 -7.98
CA VAL A 401 14.41 -16.77 -8.91
C VAL A 401 13.51 -15.76 -8.19
N GLY A 402 13.04 -16.07 -6.98
CA GLY A 402 12.23 -15.15 -6.18
C GLY A 402 12.89 -13.78 -5.96
N ALA A 403 14.20 -13.74 -5.75
CA ALA A 403 14.96 -12.49 -5.61
C ALA A 403 14.96 -11.67 -6.91
N ILE A 404 15.05 -12.32 -8.06
CA ILE A 404 14.95 -11.66 -9.37
C ILE A 404 13.53 -11.12 -9.59
N LEU A 405 12.51 -11.92 -9.32
CA LEU A 405 11.10 -11.54 -9.50
C LEU A 405 10.71 -10.27 -8.73
N ARG A 406 11.33 -10.03 -7.57
CA ARG A 406 11.13 -8.79 -6.81
C ARG A 406 11.61 -7.55 -7.57
N ARG A 407 12.60 -7.67 -8.44
CA ARG A 407 13.20 -6.53 -9.15
C ARG A 407 12.50 -6.22 -10.47
N LEU A 408 11.60 -7.10 -10.91
CA LEU A 408 10.84 -6.95 -12.16
C LEU A 408 9.75 -5.87 -12.08
N VAL A 409 9.53 -5.22 -13.22
CA VAL A 409 8.59 -4.14 -13.49
C VAL A 409 7.22 -4.72 -13.86
N LEU A 410 6.64 -5.45 -12.90
CA LEU A 410 5.35 -6.11 -13.07
C LEU A 410 4.24 -5.33 -12.36
N SER A 411 3.11 -5.16 -13.06
CA SER A 411 1.84 -4.75 -12.46
C SER A 411 1.37 -5.76 -11.41
N ALA A 412 0.47 -5.34 -10.53
CA ALA A 412 -0.11 -6.17 -9.49
C ALA A 412 -0.79 -7.42 -10.07
N ALA A 413 -1.50 -7.27 -11.21
CA ALA A 413 -2.14 -8.39 -11.88
C ALA A 413 -1.11 -9.42 -12.38
N SER A 414 -0.01 -8.98 -12.96
CA SER A 414 1.05 -9.88 -13.44
C SER A 414 1.85 -10.50 -12.31
N ARG A 415 2.10 -9.73 -11.24
CA ARG A 415 2.63 -10.28 -9.98
C ARG A 415 1.75 -11.41 -9.47
N GLN A 416 0.42 -11.21 -9.47
CA GLN A 416 -0.54 -12.24 -9.06
C GLN A 416 -0.46 -13.52 -9.92
N THR A 417 -0.20 -13.41 -11.22
CA THR A 417 0.02 -14.60 -12.04
C THR A 417 1.37 -15.27 -11.76
N VAL A 418 2.43 -14.48 -11.68
CA VAL A 418 3.80 -14.97 -11.51
C VAL A 418 3.97 -15.70 -10.18
N GLY A 419 3.50 -15.15 -9.06
CA GLY A 419 3.63 -15.87 -7.79
C GLY A 419 2.69 -17.07 -7.62
N ALA A 420 1.57 -17.14 -8.33
CA ALA A 420 0.75 -18.36 -8.37
C ALA A 420 1.53 -19.51 -9.02
N ALA A 421 2.25 -19.22 -10.11
CA ALA A 421 3.18 -20.17 -10.73
C ALA A 421 4.35 -20.52 -9.80
N TYR A 422 4.91 -19.52 -9.10
CA TYR A 422 5.99 -19.71 -8.14
C TYR A 422 5.61 -20.68 -7.02
N VAL A 423 4.44 -20.48 -6.40
CA VAL A 423 3.95 -21.35 -5.32
C VAL A 423 3.66 -22.75 -5.82
N ALA A 424 3.01 -22.90 -6.97
CA ALA A 424 2.78 -24.20 -7.58
C ALA A 424 4.11 -24.95 -7.79
N ARG A 425 5.12 -24.28 -8.34
CA ARG A 425 6.45 -24.87 -8.56
C ARG A 425 7.13 -25.24 -7.26
N ARG A 426 7.06 -24.40 -6.23
CA ARG A 426 7.64 -24.68 -4.91
C ARG A 426 7.03 -25.95 -4.31
N SER A 427 5.71 -26.11 -4.41
CA SER A 427 5.01 -27.31 -3.94
C SER A 427 5.46 -28.57 -4.70
N GLU A 428 5.66 -28.47 -6.03
CA GLU A 428 6.19 -29.59 -6.83
C GLU A 428 7.62 -29.99 -6.42
N LEU A 429 8.49 -29.01 -6.18
CA LEU A 429 9.90 -29.26 -5.81
C LEU A 429 10.09 -29.71 -4.36
N SER A 430 9.06 -29.52 -3.52
CA SER A 430 9.09 -29.92 -2.10
C SER A 430 8.44 -31.30 -1.86
N ALA A 431 7.77 -31.85 -2.87
CA ALA A 431 7.16 -33.19 -2.87
C ALA A 431 8.15 -34.23 -3.38
#